data_AF-A0A7Y5K0U5-F1
#
_entry.id   AF-A0A7Y5K0U5-F1
#
_cell.length_a   1.000
_cell.length_b   1.000
_cell.length_c   1.000
_cell.angle_alpha   90.00
_cell.angle_beta   90.00
_cell.angle_gamma   90.00
#
_symmetry.space_group_name_H-M   'P 1'
#
loop_
_entity.id
_entity.type
_entity.pdbx_description
1 polymer ?
#
loop_
_entity_poly.entity_id
_entity_poly.type
_entity_poly.pdbx_seq_one_letter_code
_entity_poly.pdbx_strand_id
1 'polypeptide(L)'
;MTDVAQTTPRARGWAGLLLALAAFLLVPAIPVAGALLPVTDGYLLLLPAFAVCTLLGWWAGGRGSLAFFWIAITAYTLTQGRGAWGSYDVLLRAWAIILAGAFGVLALVDARRPLFARALSATGMALVAALGITTLLRAPSGTVEGLVGRQLQARNAATVTQLRSLADEQPETFARLTRSYPGAGSPVDAVSDALGVVARAGVVAFPALLALQSLAALALAWALYHRIGRARIGPPLGALRDFRFNDQLVWGLIVGLTVLLLPTVAPGRAVAFRMLRTFGINLIVFFLSLYALRGLGVISSVLPQRTLGIIVAIAVLLALVPATTGIALPGLLSLVTGAGLLGLADTWFDWRRLARPLP
;
A
#
# COMPACT_ATOMS: atom_id res chain seq x y z
N MET A 1 -37.31 -31.43 13.11
CA MET A 1 -36.86 -30.24 12.38
C MET A 1 -36.06 -29.40 13.35
N THR A 2 -34.73 -29.48 13.31
CA THR A 2 -33.83 -28.75 14.20
C THR A 2 -33.49 -27.41 13.57
N ASP A 3 -34.02 -26.33 14.15
CA ASP A 3 -33.64 -24.96 13.83
C ASP A 3 -32.16 -24.76 14.18
N VAL A 4 -31.30 -24.81 13.16
CA VAL A 4 -29.93 -24.32 13.28
C VAL A 4 -30.03 -22.81 13.29
N ALA A 5 -30.12 -22.24 14.49
CA ALA A 5 -30.00 -20.81 14.73
C ALA A 5 -28.75 -20.29 13.99
N GLN A 6 -28.96 -19.58 12.90
CA GLN A 6 -27.89 -18.92 12.16
C GLN A 6 -27.26 -17.90 13.10
N THR A 7 -26.13 -18.26 13.68
CA THR A 7 -25.34 -17.36 14.50
C THR A 7 -24.90 -16.19 13.62
N THR A 8 -25.52 -15.02 13.83
CA THR A 8 -25.08 -13.77 13.21
C THR A 8 -23.57 -13.62 13.44
N PRO A 9 -22.75 -13.43 12.39
CA PRO A 9 -21.31 -13.33 12.55
C PRO A 9 -20.99 -12.22 13.54
N ARG A 10 -20.33 -12.57 14.66
CA ARG A 10 -19.86 -11.61 15.67
C ARG A 10 -19.14 -10.47 14.95
N ALA A 11 -19.63 -9.24 15.13
CA ALA A 11 -18.95 -8.06 14.62
C ALA A 11 -17.50 -8.10 15.11
N ARG A 12 -16.52 -8.12 14.19
CA ARG A 12 -15.10 -8.12 14.55
C ARG A 12 -14.80 -6.99 15.54
N GLY A 13 -13.84 -7.15 16.44
CA GLY A 13 -13.44 -6.05 17.33
C GLY A 13 -12.93 -4.82 16.55
N TRP A 14 -13.03 -3.64 17.17
CA TRP A 14 -12.44 -2.39 16.65
C TRP A 14 -10.91 -2.43 16.61
N ALA A 15 -10.29 -3.20 17.51
CA ALA A 15 -8.83 -3.27 17.66
C ALA A 15 -8.09 -3.56 16.35
N GLY A 16 -8.56 -4.53 15.55
CA GLY A 16 -7.91 -4.86 14.28
C GLY A 16 -8.03 -3.74 13.23
N LEU A 17 -9.15 -3.02 13.21
CA LEU A 17 -9.35 -1.89 12.31
C LEU A 17 -8.48 -0.69 12.74
N LEU A 18 -8.45 -0.39 14.04
CA LEU A 18 -7.62 0.69 14.57
C LEU A 18 -6.13 0.40 14.37
N LEU A 19 -5.69 -0.84 14.55
CA LEU A 19 -4.32 -1.25 14.26
C LEU A 19 -3.98 -1.09 12.77
N ALA A 20 -4.89 -1.50 11.87
CA ALA A 20 -4.68 -1.35 10.44
C ALA A 20 -4.67 0.13 10.01
N LEU A 21 -5.53 0.95 10.60
CA LEU A 21 -5.56 2.40 10.37
C LEU A 21 -4.28 3.07 10.89
N ALA A 22 -3.86 2.73 12.11
CA ALA A 22 -2.62 3.22 12.69
C ALA A 22 -1.41 2.80 11.84
N ALA A 23 -1.34 1.53 11.42
CA ALA A 23 -0.28 1.07 10.52
C ALA A 23 -0.28 1.84 9.19
N PHE A 24 -1.44 2.05 8.58
CA PHE A 24 -1.54 2.80 7.33
C PHE A 24 -1.09 4.27 7.44
N LEU A 25 -1.31 4.90 8.59
CA LEU A 25 -0.93 6.29 8.85
C LEU A 25 0.53 6.43 9.34
N LEU A 26 1.03 5.46 10.11
CA LEU A 26 2.34 5.56 10.77
C LEU A 26 3.47 4.86 10.00
N VAL A 27 3.18 3.78 9.26
CA VAL A 27 4.22 3.08 8.48
C VAL A 27 4.93 4.02 7.49
N PRO A 28 4.25 4.91 6.74
CA PRO A 28 4.95 5.83 5.85
C PRO A 28 5.86 6.85 6.54
N ALA A 29 5.70 7.05 7.86
CA ALA A 29 6.59 7.91 8.64
C ALA A 29 7.91 7.21 9.03
N ILE A 30 8.00 5.89 8.85
CA ILE A 30 9.25 5.14 9.05
C ILE A 30 10.22 5.55 7.94
N PRO A 31 11.47 5.93 8.24
CA PRO A 31 12.41 6.44 7.23
C PRO A 31 12.53 5.57 5.97
N VAL A 32 12.70 4.26 6.15
CA VAL A 32 12.82 3.32 5.03
C VAL A 32 11.52 3.20 4.24
N ALA A 33 10.38 3.19 4.92
CA ALA A 33 9.10 3.14 4.25
C ALA A 33 8.78 4.47 3.56
N GLY A 34 9.10 5.62 4.14
CA GLY A 34 8.94 6.94 3.53
C GLY A 34 9.86 7.18 2.34
N ALA A 35 11.01 6.51 2.31
CA ALA A 35 11.92 6.45 1.16
C ALA A 35 11.38 5.57 0.02
N LEU A 36 10.47 4.64 0.31
CA LEU A 36 9.89 3.73 -0.68
C LEU A 36 8.48 4.16 -1.13
N LEU A 37 7.64 4.56 -0.18
CA LEU A 37 6.22 4.75 -0.37
C LEU A 37 5.89 6.10 -1.01
N PRO A 38 5.03 6.11 -2.05
CA PRO A 38 4.55 7.33 -2.69
C PRO A 38 3.93 8.32 -1.70
N VAL A 39 2.89 7.87 -0.97
CA VAL A 39 2.09 8.73 -0.11
C VAL A 39 2.55 8.57 1.34
N THR A 40 3.12 9.64 1.89
CA THR A 40 3.44 9.77 3.32
C THR A 40 2.19 10.08 4.12
N ASP A 41 1.41 11.03 3.62
CA ASP A 41 0.18 11.51 4.22
C ASP A 41 -0.98 10.59 3.84
N GLY A 42 -1.08 9.43 4.49
CA GLY A 42 -2.10 8.42 4.17
C GLY A 42 -3.53 8.96 4.18
N TYR A 43 -3.81 10.00 4.98
CA TYR A 43 -5.11 10.68 5.00
C TYR A 43 -5.52 11.27 3.64
N LEU A 44 -4.56 11.63 2.77
CA LEU A 44 -4.84 12.15 1.43
C LEU A 44 -5.57 11.13 0.54
N LEU A 45 -5.30 9.84 0.69
CA LEU A 45 -6.02 8.78 -0.03
C LEU A 45 -7.28 8.34 0.74
N LEU A 46 -7.17 8.27 2.07
CA LEU A 46 -8.23 7.73 2.92
C LEU A 46 -9.46 8.63 2.99
N LEU A 47 -9.29 9.94 3.17
CA LEU A 47 -10.41 10.87 3.37
C LEU A 47 -11.32 10.98 2.14
N PRO A 48 -10.80 11.17 0.91
CA PRO A 48 -11.66 11.17 -0.29
C PRO A 48 -12.41 9.85 -0.48
N ALA A 49 -11.72 8.72 -0.27
CA ALA A 49 -12.35 7.39 -0.34
C ALA A 49 -13.48 7.24 0.71
N PHE A 50 -13.25 7.73 1.93
CA PHE A 50 -14.23 7.69 3.00
C PHE A 50 -15.41 8.62 2.75
N ALA A 51 -15.16 9.84 2.25
CA ALA A 51 -16.20 10.77 1.85
C ALA A 51 -17.11 10.17 0.78
N VAL A 52 -16.54 9.50 -0.22
CA VAL A 52 -17.31 8.76 -1.23
C VAL A 52 -18.15 7.65 -0.58
N CYS A 53 -17.60 6.86 0.36
CA CYS A 53 -18.39 5.86 1.08
C CYS A 53 -19.57 6.49 1.84
N THR A 54 -19.37 7.65 2.48
CA THR A 54 -20.46 8.36 3.19
C THR A 54 -21.50 8.95 2.25
N LEU A 55 -21.09 9.42 1.06
CA LEU A 55 -21.99 9.90 0.02
C LEU A 55 -22.86 8.77 -0.53
N LEU A 56 -22.25 7.62 -0.86
CA LEU A 56 -22.97 6.40 -1.25
C LEU A 56 -23.91 5.94 -0.14
N GLY A 57 -23.46 6.05 1.11
CA GLY A 57 -24.25 5.75 2.29
C GLY A 57 -25.50 6.61 2.42
N TRP A 58 -25.37 7.91 2.17
CA TRP A 58 -26.50 8.83 2.14
C TRP A 58 -27.49 8.47 1.01
N TRP A 59 -27.01 8.17 -0.19
CA TRP A 59 -27.85 7.70 -1.29
C TRP A 59 -28.58 6.39 -0.96
N ALA A 60 -27.97 5.51 -0.16
CA ALA A 60 -28.58 4.28 0.33
C ALA A 60 -29.50 4.47 1.57
N GLY A 61 -29.94 5.71 1.86
CA GLY A 61 -30.85 6.02 2.98
C GLY A 61 -30.15 6.39 4.29
N GLY A 62 -28.84 6.69 4.25
CA GLY A 62 -28.06 7.14 5.40
C GLY A 62 -28.23 8.63 5.74
N ARG A 63 -27.46 9.11 6.73
CA ARG A 63 -27.52 10.51 7.20
C ARG A 63 -26.76 11.44 6.25
N GLY A 64 -27.46 12.35 5.58
CA GLY A 64 -26.84 13.36 4.71
C GLY A 64 -25.84 14.28 5.44
N SER A 65 -26.06 14.58 6.73
CA SER A 65 -25.12 15.38 7.52
C SER A 65 -23.74 14.72 7.68
N LEU A 66 -23.68 13.38 7.74
CA LEU A 66 -22.43 12.64 7.78
C LEU A 66 -21.67 12.80 6.45
N ALA A 67 -22.38 12.66 5.31
CA ALA A 67 -21.79 12.86 3.99
C ALA A 67 -21.25 14.28 3.82
N PHE A 68 -22.06 15.30 4.16
CA PHE A 68 -21.64 16.69 4.08
C PHE A 68 -20.40 16.99 4.93
N PHE A 69 -20.38 16.51 6.17
CA PHE A 69 -19.24 16.69 7.08
C PHE A 69 -17.93 16.11 6.51
N TRP A 70 -17.96 14.87 6.01
CA TRP A 70 -16.75 14.22 5.49
C TRP A 70 -16.34 14.75 4.11
N ILE A 71 -17.27 15.21 3.29
CA ILE A 71 -16.97 15.95 2.06
C ILE A 71 -16.31 17.28 2.39
N ALA A 72 -16.81 18.03 3.38
CA ALA A 72 -16.23 19.30 3.79
C ALA A 72 -14.81 19.13 4.35
N ILE A 73 -14.58 18.12 5.21
CA ILE A 73 -13.23 17.77 5.68
C ILE A 73 -12.31 17.39 4.52
N THR A 74 -12.80 16.57 3.59
CA THR A 74 -12.02 16.18 2.42
C THR A 74 -11.66 17.40 1.56
N ALA A 75 -12.62 18.27 1.27
CA ALA A 75 -12.37 19.50 0.52
C ALA A 75 -11.37 20.41 1.24
N TYR A 76 -11.52 20.59 2.55
CA TYR A 76 -10.58 21.36 3.37
C TYR A 76 -9.18 20.77 3.29
N THR A 77 -9.00 19.49 3.60
CA THR A 77 -7.67 18.84 3.57
C THR A 77 -7.06 18.85 2.17
N LEU A 78 -7.86 18.68 1.11
CA LEU A 78 -7.39 18.74 -0.27
C LEU A 78 -7.02 20.15 -0.74
N THR A 79 -7.51 21.21 -0.07
CA THR A 79 -7.23 22.62 -0.44
C THR A 79 -6.32 23.37 0.54
N GLN A 80 -6.08 22.82 1.72
CA GLN A 80 -5.21 23.41 2.73
C GLN A 80 -3.78 23.55 2.20
N GLY A 81 -3.16 24.72 2.43
CA GLY A 81 -1.76 24.97 2.08
C GLY A 81 -1.50 25.22 0.60
N ARG A 82 -2.53 25.52 -0.20
CA ARG A 82 -2.44 25.73 -1.66
C ARG A 82 -1.25 26.57 -2.14
N GLY A 83 -0.91 27.63 -1.41
CA GLY A 83 0.21 28.52 -1.75
C GLY A 83 1.60 27.92 -1.56
N ALA A 84 1.73 26.81 -0.85
CA ALA A 84 3.00 26.15 -0.53
C ALA A 84 3.15 24.76 -1.19
N TRP A 85 2.22 24.37 -2.07
CA TRP A 85 2.24 23.05 -2.67
C TRP A 85 3.40 22.86 -3.64
N GLY A 86 4.15 21.79 -3.45
CA GLY A 86 5.06 21.30 -4.48
C GLY A 86 4.29 20.63 -5.61
N SER A 87 4.92 20.49 -6.78
CA SER A 87 4.33 19.78 -7.92
C SER A 87 3.98 18.31 -7.61
N TYR A 88 4.72 17.68 -6.69
CA TYR A 88 4.43 16.33 -6.21
C TYR A 88 3.13 16.26 -5.39
N ASP A 89 2.87 17.26 -4.54
CA ASP A 89 1.64 17.31 -3.73
C ASP A 89 0.40 17.48 -4.61
N VAL A 90 0.50 18.33 -5.64
CA VAL A 90 -0.56 18.50 -6.63
C VAL A 90 -0.86 17.19 -7.34
N LEU A 91 0.18 16.45 -7.74
CA LEU A 91 0.04 15.13 -8.36
C LEU A 91 -0.70 14.14 -7.44
N LEU A 92 -0.31 14.04 -6.17
CA LEU A 92 -0.95 13.13 -5.22
C LEU A 92 -2.40 13.50 -4.92
N ARG A 93 -2.71 14.79 -4.80
CA ARG A 93 -4.08 15.27 -4.57
C ARG A 93 -4.97 15.00 -5.79
N ALA A 94 -4.46 15.26 -6.99
CA ALA A 94 -5.16 14.92 -8.24
C ALA A 94 -5.41 13.40 -8.33
N TRP A 95 -4.40 12.59 -8.03
CA TRP A 95 -4.55 11.13 -7.97
C TRP A 95 -5.65 10.70 -6.99
N ALA A 96 -5.67 11.25 -5.78
CA ALA A 96 -6.66 10.92 -4.77
C ALA A 96 -8.10 11.24 -5.21
N ILE A 97 -8.29 12.37 -5.89
CA ILE A 97 -9.60 12.78 -6.44
C ILE A 97 -10.04 11.81 -7.54
N ILE A 98 -9.17 11.49 -8.50
CA ILE A 98 -9.47 10.57 -9.61
C ILE A 98 -9.80 9.18 -9.06
N LEU A 99 -9.01 8.67 -8.12
CA LEU A 99 -9.23 7.38 -7.48
C LEU A 99 -10.57 7.32 -6.76
N ALA A 100 -10.88 8.31 -5.93
CA ALA A 100 -12.12 8.36 -5.18
C ALA A 100 -13.33 8.48 -6.12
N GLY A 101 -13.24 9.31 -7.16
CA GLY A 101 -14.27 9.44 -8.19
C GLY A 101 -14.52 8.13 -8.94
N ALA A 102 -13.46 7.46 -9.41
CA ALA A 102 -13.56 6.17 -10.09
C ALA A 102 -14.18 5.10 -9.18
N PHE A 103 -13.77 5.06 -7.92
CA PHE A 103 -14.36 4.16 -6.93
C PHE A 103 -15.84 4.44 -6.68
N GLY A 104 -16.22 5.70 -6.54
CA GLY A 104 -17.62 6.12 -6.36
C GLY A 104 -18.50 5.69 -7.54
N VAL A 105 -18.05 5.95 -8.77
CA VAL A 105 -18.78 5.52 -9.99
C VAL A 105 -18.96 4.00 -10.02
N LEU A 106 -17.90 3.22 -9.78
CA LEU A 106 -18.00 1.77 -9.78
C LEU A 106 -18.88 1.21 -8.65
N ALA A 107 -18.87 1.87 -7.49
CA ALA A 107 -19.71 1.48 -6.37
C ALA A 107 -21.19 1.78 -6.60
N LEU A 108 -21.51 2.78 -7.44
CA LEU A 108 -22.88 3.06 -7.90
C LEU A 108 -23.36 2.06 -8.96
N VAL A 109 -22.50 1.74 -9.93
CA VAL A 109 -22.87 0.88 -11.07
C VAL A 109 -23.12 -0.56 -10.64
N ASP A 110 -22.31 -1.11 -9.73
CA ASP A 110 -22.44 -2.51 -9.33
C ASP A 110 -22.37 -2.69 -7.81
N ALA A 111 -23.52 -2.50 -7.15
CA ALA A 111 -23.68 -2.64 -5.70
C ALA A 111 -23.54 -4.08 -5.18
N ARG A 112 -23.47 -5.10 -6.04
CA ARG A 112 -23.35 -6.52 -5.62
C ARG A 112 -21.92 -7.05 -5.63
N ARG A 113 -21.02 -6.46 -6.43
CA ARG A 113 -19.62 -6.91 -6.49
C ARG A 113 -18.90 -6.80 -5.14
N PRO A 114 -17.95 -7.71 -4.83
CA PRO A 114 -17.12 -7.58 -3.63
C PRO A 114 -16.19 -6.37 -3.74
N LEU A 115 -15.82 -5.79 -2.59
CA LEU A 115 -14.98 -4.58 -2.53
C LEU A 115 -13.68 -4.73 -3.33
N PHE A 116 -13.00 -5.87 -3.22
CA PHE A 116 -11.69 -6.05 -3.86
C PHE A 116 -11.77 -5.86 -5.37
N ALA A 117 -12.79 -6.42 -6.03
CA ALA A 117 -12.98 -6.26 -7.47
C ALA A 117 -13.26 -4.79 -7.82
N ARG A 118 -14.10 -4.09 -7.05
CA ARG A 118 -14.37 -2.66 -7.27
C ARG A 118 -13.13 -1.81 -7.07
N ALA A 119 -12.39 -2.04 -6.00
CA ALA A 119 -11.17 -1.29 -5.67
C ALA A 119 -10.08 -1.52 -6.72
N LEU A 120 -9.91 -2.77 -7.18
CA LEU A 120 -8.96 -3.10 -8.24
C LEU A 120 -9.34 -2.43 -9.57
N SER A 121 -10.62 -2.49 -9.95
CA SER A 121 -11.12 -1.78 -11.14
C SER A 121 -10.99 -0.25 -11.00
N ALA A 122 -11.28 0.31 -9.83
CA ALA A 122 -11.16 1.75 -9.57
C ALA A 122 -9.72 2.23 -9.70
N THR A 123 -8.78 1.50 -9.11
CA THR A 123 -7.34 1.78 -9.23
C THR A 123 -6.88 1.65 -10.68
N GLY A 124 -7.34 0.63 -11.42
CA GLY A 124 -7.07 0.48 -12.85
C GLY A 124 -7.61 1.63 -13.69
N MET A 125 -8.87 2.06 -13.45
CA MET A 125 -9.46 3.22 -14.10
C MET A 125 -8.71 4.51 -13.76
N ALA A 126 -8.28 4.69 -12.52
CA ALA A 126 -7.50 5.84 -12.11
C ALA A 126 -6.12 5.88 -12.79
N LEU A 127 -5.45 4.73 -12.95
CA LEU A 127 -4.20 4.63 -13.73
C LEU A 127 -4.44 5.02 -15.19
N VAL A 128 -5.47 4.48 -15.83
CA VAL A 128 -5.81 4.80 -17.23
C VAL A 128 -6.16 6.28 -17.38
N ALA A 129 -6.93 6.85 -16.46
CA ALA A 129 -7.26 8.27 -16.47
C ALA A 129 -6.02 9.16 -16.28
N ALA A 130 -5.14 8.81 -15.33
CA ALA A 130 -3.89 9.53 -15.12
C ALA A 130 -2.99 9.48 -16.37
N LEU A 131 -2.85 8.30 -16.99
CA LEU A 131 -2.13 8.15 -18.26
C LEU A 131 -2.77 9.01 -19.36
N GLY A 132 -4.09 8.92 -19.54
CA GLY A 132 -4.85 9.71 -20.50
C GLY A 132 -4.67 11.22 -20.31
N ILE A 133 -4.68 11.71 -19.07
CA ILE A 133 -4.43 13.13 -18.77
C ILE A 133 -3.00 13.51 -19.14
N THR A 134 -2.01 12.70 -18.76
CA THR A 134 -0.59 13.00 -19.07
C THR A 134 -0.31 12.98 -20.57
N THR A 135 -0.95 12.10 -21.34
CA THR A 135 -0.81 12.05 -22.80
C THR A 135 -1.54 13.21 -23.47
N LEU A 136 -2.75 13.56 -23.02
CA LEU A 136 -3.52 14.69 -23.55
C LEU A 136 -2.80 16.02 -23.34
N LEU A 137 -2.19 16.20 -22.16
CA LEU A 137 -1.39 17.38 -21.82
C LEU A 137 0.01 17.38 -22.45
N ARG A 138 0.36 16.34 -23.22
CA ARG A 138 1.68 16.15 -23.84
C ARG A 138 2.83 16.34 -22.83
N ALA A 139 2.63 15.85 -21.61
CA ALA A 139 3.63 15.96 -20.57
C ALA A 139 4.93 15.25 -21.02
N PRO A 140 6.12 15.86 -20.84
CA PRO A 140 7.38 15.22 -21.20
C PRO A 140 7.53 13.87 -20.50
N SER A 141 8.02 12.88 -21.25
CA SER A 141 8.34 11.56 -20.68
C SER A 141 9.38 11.73 -19.57
N GLY A 142 9.13 11.11 -18.41
CA GLY A 142 10.00 11.25 -17.23
C GLY A 142 9.66 12.41 -16.30
N THR A 143 8.66 13.26 -16.60
CA THR A 143 8.23 14.33 -15.67
C THR A 143 7.83 13.76 -14.31
N VAL A 144 7.00 12.72 -14.30
CA VAL A 144 6.56 12.05 -13.06
C VAL A 144 7.76 11.40 -12.34
N GLU A 145 8.61 10.70 -13.08
CA GLU A 145 9.81 10.06 -12.53
C GLU A 145 10.74 11.07 -11.85
N GLY A 146 11.00 12.21 -12.50
CA GLY A 146 11.83 13.29 -11.96
C GLY A 146 11.18 14.02 -10.78
N LEU A 147 9.84 14.12 -10.73
CA LEU A 147 9.12 14.65 -9.57
C LEU A 147 9.23 13.70 -8.37
N VAL A 148 8.98 12.41 -8.58
CA VAL A 148 9.07 11.37 -7.55
C VAL A 148 10.51 11.27 -7.04
N GLY A 149 11.49 11.25 -7.94
CA GLY A 149 12.91 11.17 -7.60
C GLY A 149 13.36 12.32 -6.72
N ARG A 150 13.00 13.56 -7.08
CA ARG A 150 13.30 14.75 -6.25
C ARG A 150 12.62 14.68 -4.89
N GLN A 151 11.37 14.24 -4.83
CA GLN A 151 10.65 14.13 -3.57
C GLN A 151 11.29 13.10 -2.63
N LEU A 152 11.61 11.90 -3.12
CA LEU A 152 12.22 10.85 -2.31
C LEU A 152 13.65 11.24 -1.88
N GLN A 153 14.42 11.89 -2.75
CA GLN A 153 15.73 12.44 -2.38
C GLN A 153 15.64 13.50 -1.29
N ALA A 154 14.68 14.42 -1.39
CA ALA A 154 14.47 15.45 -0.37
C ALA A 154 14.11 14.83 1.01
N ARG A 155 13.24 13.81 1.02
CA ARG A 155 12.88 13.07 2.24
C ARG A 155 14.08 12.33 2.85
N ASN A 156 14.89 11.68 2.02
CA ASN A 156 16.10 11.00 2.47
C ASN A 156 17.11 11.99 3.05
N ALA A 157 17.33 13.12 2.38
CA ALA A 157 18.22 14.17 2.87
C ALA A 157 17.77 14.69 4.25
N ALA A 158 16.46 14.95 4.43
CA ALA A 158 15.91 15.37 5.72
C ALA A 158 16.14 14.31 6.81
N THR A 159 15.91 13.04 6.50
CA THR A 159 16.19 11.91 7.42
C THR A 159 17.66 11.84 7.81
N VAL A 160 18.56 11.93 6.84
CA VAL A 160 20.01 11.85 7.08
C VAL A 160 20.48 13.04 7.93
N THR A 161 19.97 14.24 7.67
CA THR A 161 20.25 15.42 8.50
C THR A 161 19.79 15.22 9.94
N GLN A 162 18.58 14.69 10.16
CA GLN A 162 18.09 14.36 11.50
C GLN A 162 18.93 13.28 12.19
N LEU A 163 19.40 12.27 11.44
CA LEU A 163 20.24 11.22 12.01
C LEU A 163 21.63 11.76 12.38
N ARG A 164 22.19 12.68 11.58
CA ARG A 164 23.45 13.36 11.90
C ARG A 164 23.34 14.20 13.15
N SER A 165 22.27 14.99 13.31
CA SER A 165 22.07 15.77 14.53
C SER A 165 21.96 14.88 15.77
N LEU A 166 21.26 13.75 15.67
CA LEU A 166 21.20 12.76 16.76
C LEU A 166 22.55 12.12 17.08
N ALA A 167 23.39 11.91 16.06
CA ALA A 167 24.74 11.38 16.25
C ALA A 167 25.65 12.38 16.95
N ASP A 168 25.52 13.68 16.62
CA ASP A 168 26.26 14.77 17.25
C ASP A 168 25.82 14.97 18.71
N GLU A 169 24.53 14.82 19.01
CA GLU A 169 23.98 14.90 20.38
C GLU A 169 24.35 13.70 21.26
N GLN A 170 24.52 12.50 20.67
CA GLN A 170 24.77 11.25 21.40
C GLN A 170 26.00 10.47 20.86
N PRO A 171 27.21 11.05 20.94
CA PRO A 171 28.40 10.48 20.33
C PRO A 171 28.76 9.10 20.91
N GLU A 172 28.53 8.88 22.21
CA GLU A 172 28.84 7.60 22.85
C GLU A 172 27.99 6.44 22.31
N THR A 173 26.70 6.67 22.05
CA THR A 173 25.78 5.64 21.54
C THR A 173 26.20 5.18 20.14
N PHE A 174 26.52 6.15 19.26
CA PHE A 174 27.00 5.85 17.91
C PHE A 174 28.41 5.25 17.90
N ALA A 175 29.29 5.68 18.81
CA ALA A 175 30.61 5.05 18.99
C ALA A 175 30.47 3.59 19.42
N ARG A 176 29.56 3.26 20.34
CA ARG A 176 29.27 1.86 20.73
C ARG A 176 28.75 1.04 19.56
N LEU A 177 27.78 1.56 18.80
CA LEU A 177 27.25 0.90 17.60
C LEU A 177 28.36 0.63 16.57
N THR A 178 29.23 1.60 16.32
CA THR A 178 30.36 1.46 15.39
C THR A 178 31.34 0.37 15.85
N ARG A 179 31.63 0.29 17.16
CA ARG A 179 32.49 -0.77 17.72
C ARG A 179 31.86 -2.15 17.64
N SER A 180 30.53 -2.26 17.76
CA SER A 180 29.82 -3.56 17.66
C SER A 180 29.81 -4.14 16.25
N TYR A 181 30.06 -3.32 15.22
CA TYR A 181 30.09 -3.74 13.81
C TYR A 181 31.40 -3.29 13.13
N PRO A 182 32.56 -3.83 13.54
CA PRO A 182 33.85 -3.45 12.97
C PRO A 182 33.91 -3.86 11.49
N GLY A 183 33.90 -2.88 10.59
CA GLY A 183 33.89 -3.08 9.13
C GLY A 183 32.73 -2.41 8.40
N ALA A 184 31.64 -2.07 9.10
CA ALA A 184 30.69 -1.09 8.62
C ALA A 184 31.29 0.31 8.82
N GLY A 185 31.16 1.21 7.85
CA GLY A 185 31.54 2.62 8.03
C GLY A 185 30.72 3.31 9.12
N SER A 186 30.65 4.65 9.10
CA SER A 186 29.76 5.37 10.01
C SER A 186 28.32 4.79 9.91
N PRO A 187 27.63 4.49 11.02
CA PRO A 187 26.25 4.01 10.99
C PRO A 187 25.31 4.94 10.20
N VAL A 188 25.61 6.23 10.19
CA VAL A 188 24.87 7.25 9.44
C VAL A 188 25.03 7.08 7.93
N ASP A 189 26.24 6.78 7.47
CA ASP A 189 26.54 6.59 6.05
C ASP A 189 25.89 5.30 5.55
N ALA A 190 25.94 4.23 6.34
CA ALA A 190 25.25 2.97 6.02
C ALA A 190 23.72 3.17 5.85
N VAL A 191 23.10 3.98 6.72
CA VAL A 191 21.68 4.34 6.58
C VAL A 191 21.45 5.20 5.34
N SER A 192 22.31 6.19 5.06
CA SER A 192 22.23 7.03 3.86
C SER A 192 22.27 6.20 2.58
N ASP A 193 23.20 5.25 2.47
CA ASP A 193 23.34 4.37 1.32
C ASP A 193 22.11 3.46 1.15
N ALA A 194 21.64 2.86 2.24
CA ALA A 194 20.43 2.04 2.24
C ALA A 194 19.20 2.84 1.77
N LEU A 195 19.00 4.05 2.30
CA LEU A 195 17.91 4.95 1.87
C LEU A 195 18.04 5.33 0.40
N GLY A 196 19.26 5.54 -0.11
CA GLY A 196 19.51 5.81 -1.53
C GLY A 196 19.13 4.64 -2.43
N VAL A 197 19.44 3.40 -2.05
CA VAL A 197 19.02 2.18 -2.77
C VAL A 197 17.50 2.05 -2.76
N VAL A 198 16.88 2.21 -1.59
CA VAL A 198 15.42 2.08 -1.40
C VAL A 198 14.67 3.15 -2.20
N ALA A 199 15.15 4.40 -2.21
CA ALA A 199 14.53 5.47 -2.99
C ALA A 199 14.59 5.20 -4.50
N ARG A 200 15.71 4.69 -5.03
CA ARG A 200 15.79 4.29 -6.44
C ARG A 200 14.78 3.19 -6.78
N ALA A 201 14.63 2.21 -5.89
CA ALA A 201 13.59 1.18 -6.04
C ALA A 201 12.18 1.79 -5.98
N GLY A 202 11.94 2.75 -5.08
CA GLY A 202 10.69 3.47 -4.93
C GLY A 202 10.29 4.27 -6.18
N VAL A 203 11.25 4.93 -6.83
CA VAL A 203 11.01 5.63 -8.11
C VAL A 203 10.56 4.65 -9.19
N VAL A 204 11.26 3.52 -9.35
CA VAL A 204 10.95 2.52 -10.38
C VAL A 204 9.61 1.84 -10.10
N ALA A 205 9.32 1.50 -8.85
CA ALA A 205 8.11 0.80 -8.42
C ALA A 205 6.94 1.74 -8.06
N PHE A 206 7.07 3.05 -8.33
CA PHE A 206 6.13 4.06 -7.89
C PHE A 206 4.67 3.76 -8.28
N PRO A 207 4.34 3.46 -9.55
CA PRO A 207 2.97 3.12 -9.93
C PRO A 207 2.38 1.94 -9.16
N ALA A 208 3.16 0.87 -8.96
CA ALA A 208 2.73 -0.31 -8.22
C ALA A 208 2.48 0.00 -6.74
N LEU A 209 3.40 0.72 -6.10
CA LEU A 209 3.27 1.11 -4.70
C LEU A 209 2.09 2.05 -4.49
N LEU A 210 1.86 2.98 -5.42
CA LEU A 210 0.73 3.92 -5.37
C LEU A 210 -0.59 3.17 -5.50
N ALA A 211 -0.65 2.19 -6.42
CA ALA A 211 -1.82 1.33 -6.59
C ALA A 211 -2.09 0.48 -5.33
N LEU A 212 -1.06 -0.08 -4.69
CA LEU A 212 -1.19 -0.84 -3.46
C LEU A 212 -1.67 0.03 -2.29
N GLN A 213 -1.10 1.22 -2.11
CA GLN A 213 -1.58 2.19 -1.11
C GLN A 213 -3.02 2.62 -1.37
N SER A 214 -3.40 2.78 -2.65
CA SER A 214 -4.77 3.09 -3.07
C SER A 214 -5.75 1.98 -2.66
N LEU A 215 -5.40 0.71 -2.91
CA LEU A 215 -6.22 -0.43 -2.48
C LEU A 215 -6.36 -0.50 -0.95
N ALA A 216 -5.28 -0.27 -0.21
CA ALA A 216 -5.30 -0.25 1.25
C ALA A 216 -6.20 0.89 1.77
N ALA A 217 -6.09 2.09 1.20
CA ALA A 217 -6.93 3.24 1.55
C ALA A 217 -8.42 2.97 1.30
N LEU A 218 -8.77 2.44 0.11
CA LEU A 218 -10.14 2.07 -0.23
C LEU A 218 -10.69 0.98 0.71
N ALA A 219 -9.88 -0.02 1.05
CA ALA A 219 -10.26 -1.07 2.00
C ALA A 219 -10.52 -0.51 3.41
N LEU A 220 -9.65 0.37 3.90
CA LEU A 220 -9.80 1.01 5.21
C LEU A 220 -11.01 1.94 5.25
N ALA A 221 -11.22 2.76 4.22
CA ALA A 221 -12.39 3.62 4.09
C ALA A 221 -13.68 2.81 4.13
N TRP A 222 -13.74 1.72 3.34
CA TRP A 222 -14.89 0.81 3.34
C TRP A 222 -15.12 0.17 4.70
N ALA A 223 -14.05 -0.33 5.34
CA ALA A 223 -14.13 -0.93 6.67
C ALA A 223 -14.66 0.06 7.70
N LEU A 224 -14.10 1.28 7.73
CA LEU A 224 -14.49 2.35 8.65
C LEU A 224 -15.96 2.75 8.43
N TYR A 225 -16.39 2.84 7.16
CA TYR A 225 -17.76 3.23 6.85
C TYR A 225 -18.75 2.16 7.33
N HIS A 226 -18.46 0.87 7.13
CA HIS A 226 -19.35 -0.20 7.59
C HIS A 226 -19.48 -0.30 9.12
N ARG A 227 -18.57 0.33 9.87
CA ARG A 227 -18.62 0.42 11.33
C ARG A 227 -19.45 1.60 11.83
N ILE A 228 -19.33 2.75 11.18
CA ILE A 228 -19.94 4.01 11.63
C ILE A 228 -21.28 4.24 10.93
N GLY A 229 -21.36 3.88 9.66
CA GLY A 229 -22.51 4.04 8.79
C GLY A 229 -23.63 3.03 9.13
N ARG A 230 -24.86 3.53 9.12
CA ARG A 230 -26.08 2.73 9.31
C ARG A 230 -26.54 2.05 8.02
N ALA A 231 -26.42 2.75 6.88
CA ALA A 231 -26.81 2.23 5.58
C ALA A 231 -25.74 1.30 5.02
N ARG A 232 -26.15 0.14 4.49
CA ARG A 232 -25.24 -0.85 3.88
C ARG A 232 -25.06 -0.52 2.40
N ILE A 233 -23.82 -0.20 2.01
CA ILE A 233 -23.44 0.09 0.61
C ILE A 233 -22.89 -1.15 -0.13
N GLY A 234 -22.83 -2.30 0.55
CA GLY A 234 -22.40 -3.58 0.04
C GLY A 234 -22.04 -4.56 1.16
N PRO A 235 -21.48 -5.73 0.83
CA PRO A 235 -21.02 -6.67 1.84
C PRO A 235 -19.81 -6.09 2.61
N PRO A 236 -19.75 -6.31 3.94
CA PRO A 236 -18.58 -5.92 4.73
C PRO A 236 -17.35 -6.73 4.32
N LEU A 237 -16.16 -6.23 4.68
CA LEU A 237 -14.90 -6.92 4.41
C LEU A 237 -14.84 -8.30 5.09
N GLY A 238 -14.55 -9.33 4.27
CA GLY A 238 -14.29 -10.71 4.72
C GLY A 238 -13.05 -10.83 5.59
N ALA A 239 -12.80 -12.02 6.16
CA ALA A 239 -11.59 -12.23 6.97
C ALA A 239 -10.36 -12.29 6.09
N LEU A 240 -9.18 -11.94 6.63
CA LEU A 240 -7.93 -12.14 5.90
C LEU A 240 -7.73 -13.63 5.56
N ARG A 241 -8.07 -14.54 6.48
CA ARG A 241 -8.06 -16.00 6.24
C ARG A 241 -9.01 -16.50 5.16
N ASP A 242 -9.95 -15.67 4.72
CA ASP A 242 -10.91 -15.97 3.65
C ASP A 242 -10.57 -15.19 2.38
N PHE A 243 -9.55 -14.32 2.42
CA PHE A 243 -9.17 -13.49 1.28
C PHE A 243 -8.66 -14.38 0.15
N ARG A 244 -9.39 -14.36 -0.96
CA ARG A 244 -9.07 -14.98 -2.24
C ARG A 244 -9.50 -14.06 -3.36
N PHE A 245 -8.81 -14.12 -4.48
CA PHE A 245 -9.15 -13.41 -5.70
C PHE A 245 -9.00 -14.36 -6.89
N ASN A 246 -9.49 -13.92 -8.05
CA ASN A 246 -9.49 -14.70 -9.27
C ASN A 246 -8.07 -15.15 -9.65
N ASP A 247 -7.87 -16.46 -9.83
CA ASP A 247 -6.57 -17.04 -10.18
C ASP A 247 -6.03 -16.54 -11.53
N GLN A 248 -6.89 -15.97 -12.40
CA GLN A 248 -6.47 -15.30 -13.63
C GLN A 248 -5.52 -14.11 -13.38
N LEU A 249 -5.46 -13.54 -12.17
CA LEU A 249 -4.48 -12.51 -11.82
C LEU A 249 -3.02 -13.03 -11.85
N VAL A 250 -2.81 -14.35 -11.88
CA VAL A 250 -1.48 -14.96 -12.08
C VAL A 250 -0.87 -14.52 -13.41
N TRP A 251 -1.70 -14.26 -14.43
CA TRP A 251 -1.24 -13.77 -15.71
C TRP A 251 -0.55 -12.42 -15.62
N GLY A 252 -0.95 -11.57 -14.68
CA GLY A 252 -0.25 -10.33 -14.40
C GLY A 252 1.20 -10.58 -13.98
N LEU A 253 1.43 -11.56 -13.10
CA LEU A 253 2.79 -11.95 -12.70
C LEU A 253 3.56 -12.58 -13.86
N ILE A 254 2.92 -13.47 -14.63
CA ILE A 254 3.53 -14.14 -15.79
C ILE A 254 3.97 -13.10 -16.83
N VAL A 255 3.08 -12.20 -17.25
CA VAL A 255 3.39 -11.13 -18.21
C VAL A 255 4.52 -10.25 -17.68
N GLY A 256 4.51 -9.91 -16.39
CA GLY A 256 5.54 -9.08 -15.78
C GLY A 256 6.91 -9.76 -15.82
N LEU A 257 6.95 -11.06 -15.51
CA LEU A 257 8.16 -11.87 -15.54
C LEU A 257 8.66 -12.08 -16.97
N THR A 258 7.78 -12.39 -17.92
CA THR A 258 8.11 -12.50 -19.33
C THR A 258 8.78 -11.21 -19.81
N VAL A 259 8.14 -10.07 -19.59
CA VAL A 259 8.67 -8.75 -19.94
C VAL A 259 10.05 -8.49 -19.30
N LEU A 260 10.23 -8.87 -18.04
CA LEU A 260 11.49 -8.68 -17.33
C LEU A 260 12.64 -9.54 -17.90
N LEU A 261 12.32 -10.77 -18.34
CA LEU A 261 13.27 -11.76 -18.84
C LEU A 261 13.56 -11.63 -20.33
N LEU A 262 12.83 -10.80 -21.07
CA LEU A 262 13.07 -10.59 -22.50
C LEU A 262 14.52 -10.09 -22.73
N PRO A 263 15.32 -10.76 -23.57
CA PRO A 263 16.69 -10.34 -23.85
C PRO A 263 16.73 -9.01 -24.62
N THR A 264 17.77 -8.21 -24.37
CA THR A 264 18.00 -6.93 -25.06
C THR A 264 18.68 -7.18 -26.40
N VAL A 265 17.94 -7.12 -27.51
CA VAL A 265 18.47 -7.50 -28.83
C VAL A 265 18.76 -6.36 -29.81
N ALA A 266 18.61 -5.08 -29.45
CA ALA A 266 18.98 -4.00 -30.39
C ALA A 266 19.30 -2.64 -29.71
N PRO A 267 20.44 -1.99 -30.05
CA PRO A 267 20.79 -0.65 -29.57
C PRO A 267 19.74 0.42 -29.88
N GLY A 268 19.06 0.32 -31.04
CA GLY A 268 18.04 1.28 -31.48
C GLY A 268 16.69 1.19 -30.75
N ARG A 269 16.48 0.18 -29.88
CA ARG A 269 15.22 -0.01 -29.13
C ARG A 269 15.37 0.13 -27.61
N ALA A 270 16.52 0.65 -27.15
CA ALA A 270 16.86 0.71 -25.73
C ALA A 270 15.84 1.49 -24.88
N VAL A 271 15.27 2.57 -25.40
CA VAL A 271 14.29 3.41 -24.68
C VAL A 271 12.96 2.67 -24.50
N ALA A 272 12.40 2.12 -25.58
CA ALA A 272 11.16 1.34 -25.53
C ALA A 272 11.30 0.12 -24.62
N PHE A 273 12.45 -0.56 -24.69
CA PHE A 273 12.75 -1.69 -23.81
C PHE A 273 12.85 -1.28 -22.34
N ARG A 274 13.46 -0.13 -22.02
CA ARG A 274 13.51 0.39 -20.64
C ARG A 274 12.12 0.62 -20.08
N MET A 275 11.24 1.26 -20.86
CA MET A 275 9.84 1.48 -20.46
C MET A 275 9.11 0.15 -20.22
N LEU A 276 9.29 -0.80 -21.13
CA LEU A 276 8.69 -2.13 -21.00
C LEU A 276 9.19 -2.86 -19.75
N ARG A 277 10.50 -2.81 -19.47
CA ARG A 277 11.09 -3.40 -18.26
C ARG A 277 10.54 -2.75 -16.98
N THR A 278 10.43 -1.42 -16.93
CA THR A 278 9.81 -0.71 -15.78
C THR A 278 8.35 -1.11 -15.60
N PHE A 279 7.60 -1.27 -16.69
CA PHE A 279 6.24 -1.80 -16.65
C PHE A 279 6.21 -3.22 -16.05
N GLY A 280 7.10 -4.12 -16.50
CA GLY A 280 7.21 -5.48 -15.96
C GLY A 280 7.54 -5.50 -14.46
N ILE A 281 8.47 -4.65 -14.00
CA ILE A 281 8.81 -4.51 -12.57
C ILE A 281 7.58 -4.10 -11.76
N ASN A 282 6.83 -3.09 -12.22
CA ASN A 282 5.62 -2.65 -11.52
C ASN A 282 4.56 -3.76 -11.48
N LEU A 283 4.40 -4.52 -12.55
CA LEU A 283 3.48 -5.65 -12.60
C LEU A 283 3.85 -6.72 -11.57
N ILE A 284 5.14 -7.09 -11.51
CA ILE A 284 5.67 -8.05 -10.53
C ILE A 284 5.45 -7.52 -9.10
N VAL A 285 5.88 -6.29 -8.80
CA VAL A 285 5.74 -5.71 -7.45
C VAL A 285 4.27 -5.68 -7.02
N PHE A 286 3.38 -5.25 -7.90
CA PHE A 286 1.95 -5.17 -7.61
C PHE A 286 1.34 -6.55 -7.35
N PHE A 287 1.47 -7.48 -8.30
CA PHE A 287 0.83 -8.79 -8.17
C PHE A 287 1.49 -9.66 -7.11
N LEU A 288 2.82 -9.63 -6.96
CA LEU A 288 3.50 -10.35 -5.89
C LEU A 288 3.04 -9.85 -4.51
N SER A 289 2.79 -8.54 -4.35
CA SER A 289 2.25 -7.99 -3.10
C SER A 289 0.81 -8.45 -2.85
N LEU A 290 -0.02 -8.56 -3.89
CA LEU A 290 -1.37 -9.14 -3.76
C LEU A 290 -1.31 -10.62 -3.37
N TYR A 291 -0.39 -11.39 -3.96
CA TYR A 291 -0.14 -12.77 -3.57
C TYR A 291 0.41 -12.87 -2.15
N ALA A 292 1.24 -11.92 -1.72
CA ALA A 292 1.68 -11.86 -0.32
C ALA A 292 0.50 -11.66 0.63
N LEU A 293 -0.47 -10.81 0.27
CA LEU A 293 -1.70 -10.65 1.05
C LEU A 293 -2.54 -11.94 1.09
N ARG A 294 -2.63 -12.68 -0.03
CA ARG A 294 -3.27 -14.00 -0.09
C ARG A 294 -2.55 -15.03 0.79
N GLY A 295 -1.22 -15.04 0.77
CA GLY A 295 -0.38 -15.91 1.59
C GLY A 295 -0.47 -15.58 3.08
N LEU A 296 -0.55 -14.30 3.45
CA LEU A 296 -0.89 -13.90 4.82
C LEU A 296 -2.26 -14.43 5.24
N GLY A 297 -3.21 -14.52 4.30
CA GLY A 297 -4.47 -15.24 4.50
C GLY A 297 -4.28 -16.71 4.88
N VAL A 298 -3.42 -17.43 4.15
CA VAL A 298 -3.07 -18.83 4.46
C VAL A 298 -2.38 -18.94 5.82
N ILE A 299 -1.39 -18.10 6.11
CA ILE A 299 -0.70 -18.07 7.41
C ILE A 299 -1.72 -17.81 8.53
N SER A 300 -2.68 -16.91 8.32
CA SER A 300 -3.74 -16.61 9.29
C SER A 300 -4.80 -17.71 9.45
N SER A 301 -4.80 -18.74 8.61
CA SER A 301 -5.59 -19.95 8.84
C SER A 301 -4.93 -20.93 9.81
N VAL A 302 -3.60 -20.85 9.96
CA VAL A 302 -2.81 -21.68 10.89
C VAL A 302 -2.53 -20.92 12.19
N LEU A 303 -2.11 -19.67 12.09
CA LEU A 303 -1.78 -18.81 13.22
C LEU A 303 -2.96 -17.91 13.60
N PRO A 304 -3.23 -17.71 14.91
CA PRO A 304 -4.21 -16.74 15.34
C PRO A 304 -3.90 -15.35 14.79
N GLN A 305 -4.93 -14.63 14.32
CA GLN A 305 -4.78 -13.30 13.73
C GLN A 305 -4.09 -12.30 14.68
N ARG A 306 -4.26 -12.47 16.00
CA ARG A 306 -3.57 -11.68 17.03
C ARG A 306 -2.05 -11.91 16.98
N THR A 307 -1.60 -13.15 16.88
CA THR A 307 -0.17 -13.50 16.82
C THR A 307 0.48 -12.94 15.57
N LEU A 308 -0.16 -13.10 14.41
CA LEU A 308 0.32 -12.51 13.16
C LEU A 308 0.40 -10.98 13.27
N GLY A 309 -0.62 -10.34 13.85
CA GLY A 309 -0.61 -8.90 14.11
C GLY A 309 0.54 -8.46 15.02
N ILE A 310 0.86 -9.23 16.07
CA ILE A 310 1.98 -8.95 16.97
C ILE A 310 3.32 -9.09 16.24
N ILE A 311 3.51 -10.16 15.45
CA ILE A 311 4.76 -10.37 14.68
C ILE A 311 4.99 -9.20 13.72
N VAL A 312 3.95 -8.80 12.97
CA VAL A 312 4.03 -7.66 12.06
C VAL A 312 4.29 -6.37 12.83
N ALA A 313 3.61 -6.14 13.95
CA ALA A 313 3.83 -4.95 14.78
C ALA A 313 5.26 -4.88 15.31
N ILE A 314 5.82 -5.99 15.82
CA ILE A 314 7.20 -6.05 16.29
C ILE A 314 8.17 -5.79 15.14
N ALA A 315 7.96 -6.41 13.98
CA ALA A 315 8.81 -6.17 12.80
C ALA A 315 8.80 -4.69 12.38
N VAL A 316 7.63 -4.04 12.42
CA VAL A 316 7.47 -2.62 12.13
C VAL A 316 8.14 -1.73 13.19
N LEU A 317 7.98 -2.06 14.49
CA LEU A 317 8.63 -1.35 15.59
C LEU A 317 10.15 -1.49 15.55
N LEU A 318 10.67 -2.65 15.18
CA LEU A 318 12.11 -2.85 14.97
C LEU A 318 12.61 -2.12 13.72
N ALA A 319 11.78 -1.97 12.68
CA ALA A 319 12.14 -1.17 11.50
C ALA A 319 12.12 0.35 11.77
N LEU A 320 11.43 0.80 12.84
CA LEU A 320 11.44 2.19 13.28
C LEU A 320 12.74 2.61 13.95
N VAL A 321 13.50 1.66 14.49
CA VAL A 321 14.77 1.93 15.17
C VAL A 321 15.91 1.85 14.14
N PRO A 322 16.63 2.97 13.85
CA PRO A 322 17.67 2.99 12.82
C PRO A 322 18.73 1.90 12.99
N ALA A 323 19.15 1.64 14.24
CA ALA A 323 20.16 0.64 14.57
C ALA A 323 19.77 -0.80 14.19
N THR A 324 18.48 -1.14 14.20
CA THR A 324 17.99 -2.51 13.88
C THR A 324 17.51 -2.65 12.45
N THR A 325 17.58 -1.59 11.64
CA THR A 325 17.08 -1.57 10.26
C THR A 325 17.81 -2.59 9.37
N GLY A 326 19.11 -2.81 9.59
CA GLY A 326 19.91 -3.78 8.85
C GLY A 326 19.45 -5.24 9.01
N ILE A 327 18.75 -5.57 10.10
CA ILE A 327 18.20 -6.91 10.36
C ILE A 327 16.70 -6.95 10.05
N ALA A 328 15.97 -5.91 10.47
CA ALA A 328 14.52 -5.83 10.32
C ALA A 328 14.09 -5.80 8.85
N LEU A 329 14.83 -5.09 7.98
CA LEU A 329 14.48 -4.96 6.57
C LEU A 329 14.62 -6.30 5.79
N PRO A 330 15.75 -7.03 5.86
CA PRO A 330 15.83 -8.37 5.27
C PRO A 330 14.79 -9.33 5.83
N GLY A 331 14.51 -9.27 7.14
CA GLY A 331 13.48 -10.09 7.77
C GLY A 331 12.07 -9.81 7.22
N LEU A 332 11.71 -8.54 7.10
CA LEU A 332 10.43 -8.12 6.51
C LEU A 332 10.33 -8.52 5.03
N LEU A 333 11.39 -8.32 4.25
CA LEU A 333 11.45 -8.73 2.85
C LEU A 333 11.31 -10.25 2.70
N SER A 334 11.94 -11.02 3.58
CA SER A 334 11.84 -12.48 3.60
C SER A 334 10.42 -12.93 3.93
N LEU A 335 9.76 -12.26 4.89
CA LEU A 335 8.37 -12.52 5.25
C LEU A 335 7.41 -12.20 4.10
N VAL A 336 7.58 -11.04 3.44
CA VAL A 336 6.77 -10.64 2.28
C VAL A 336 6.98 -11.61 1.12
N THR A 337 8.22 -11.99 0.84
CA THR A 337 8.56 -12.93 -0.24
C THR A 337 8.01 -14.32 0.05
N GLY A 338 8.21 -14.84 1.28
CA GLY A 338 7.67 -16.13 1.70
C GLY A 338 6.14 -16.16 1.67
N ALA A 339 5.47 -15.11 2.15
CA ALA A 339 4.03 -14.96 2.02
C ALA A 339 3.60 -14.87 0.55
N GLY A 340 4.35 -14.17 -0.30
CA GLY A 340 4.10 -14.08 -1.74
C GLY A 340 4.11 -15.45 -2.42
N LEU A 341 5.16 -16.22 -2.18
CA LEU A 341 5.30 -17.59 -2.72
C LEU A 341 4.21 -18.51 -2.20
N LEU A 342 3.88 -18.44 -0.90
CA LEU A 342 2.81 -19.24 -0.31
C LEU A 342 1.44 -18.87 -0.89
N GLY A 343 1.15 -17.59 -1.08
CA GLY A 343 -0.10 -17.14 -1.68
C GLY A 343 -0.21 -17.50 -3.16
N LEU A 344 0.91 -17.51 -3.88
CA LEU A 344 0.98 -18.00 -5.25
C LEU A 344 0.71 -19.51 -5.30
N ALA A 345 1.34 -20.29 -4.40
CA ALA A 345 1.09 -21.72 -4.27
C ALA A 345 -0.37 -22.05 -3.91
N ASP A 346 -1.06 -21.18 -3.14
CA ASP A 346 -2.49 -21.31 -2.80
C ASP A 346 -3.44 -21.20 -4.01
N THR A 347 -2.94 -20.85 -5.22
CA THR A 347 -3.74 -20.91 -6.45
C THR A 347 -3.94 -22.32 -6.97
N TRP A 348 -2.95 -23.20 -6.78
CA TRP A 348 -3.00 -24.60 -7.22
C TRP A 348 -3.27 -25.58 -6.07
N PHE A 349 -2.87 -25.24 -4.84
CA PHE A 349 -3.01 -26.10 -3.67
C PHE A 349 -3.84 -25.44 -2.56
N ASP A 350 -4.92 -26.09 -2.12
CA ASP A 350 -5.77 -25.55 -1.05
C ASP A 350 -5.18 -25.83 0.35
N TRP A 351 -4.09 -25.12 0.69
CA TRP A 351 -3.37 -25.25 1.97
C TRP A 351 -4.28 -25.04 3.19
N ARG A 352 -5.36 -24.27 3.04
CA ARG A 352 -6.32 -23.97 4.13
C ARG A 352 -7.14 -25.18 4.53
N ARG A 353 -7.27 -26.20 3.67
CA ARG A 353 -7.93 -27.46 4.01
C ARG A 353 -7.08 -28.32 4.93
N LEU A 354 -5.77 -28.32 4.73
CA LEU A 354 -4.81 -29.10 5.52
C LEU A 354 -4.69 -28.60 6.97
N ALA A 355 -5.02 -27.32 7.20
CA ALA A 355 -5.00 -26.71 8.53
C ALA A 355 -6.27 -26.98 9.36
N ARG A 356 -7.32 -27.62 8.80
CA ARG A 356 -8.51 -27.99 9.57
C ARG A 356 -8.24 -29.30 10.30
N PRO A 357 -8.53 -29.41 11.62
CA PRO A 357 -8.49 -30.70 12.29
C PRO A 357 -9.44 -31.67 11.57
N LEU A 358 -8.96 -32.89 11.30
CA LEU A 358 -9.80 -33.97 10.77
C LEU A 358 -10.96 -34.22 11.76
N PRO A 359 -12.17 -34.50 11.25
CA PRO A 359 -13.37 -34.69 12.07
C PRO A 359 -13.24 -35.86 13.06
#